data_AF-Q75JD3-F1
#
_entry.id   AF-Q75JD3-F1
#
_cell.length_a   1.000
_cell.length_b   1.000
_cell.length_c   1.000
_cell.angle_alpha   90.00
_cell.angle_beta   90.00
_cell.angle_gamma   90.00
#
_symmetry.space_group_name_H-M   'P 1'
#
loop_
_entity.id
_entity.type
_entity.pdbx_description
1 polymer ?
#
loop_
_entity_poly.entity_id
_entity_poly.type
_entity_poly.pdbx_seq_one_letter_code
_entity_poly.pdbx_strand_id
1 'polypeptide(L)'
;MNNNPIIKNYKKSLSQSFDDLLVNKDIDDSFTCPICLKLLIDARQGCSEGHVFCNNCITSWLKNKNNCAVCRLHISQNCLSKNRFLESNIKKIKVFCPNKNDLNDLNDDSDGCPEILEIGNVESHSLKCIHRFVLCQYGGDKCGPVRLNKLLSHEIECPFVEIQFENSKKTNSLKKKKNFRFQIPNSPQ
;
A
#
# COMPACT_ATOMS: atom_id res chain seq x y z
N MET A 1 -22.83 -13.12 -5.20
CA MET A 1 -22.63 -11.75 -5.72
C MET A 1 -23.03 -10.79 -4.62
N ASN A 2 -22.07 -10.27 -3.84
CA ASN A 2 -22.35 -9.46 -2.66
C ASN A 2 -22.63 -8.02 -3.12
N ASN A 3 -23.88 -7.58 -3.04
CA ASN A 3 -24.38 -6.26 -3.49
C ASN A 3 -23.92 -5.12 -2.59
N ASN A 4 -22.68 -5.13 -2.11
CA ASN A 4 -22.18 -4.09 -1.23
C ASN A 4 -21.81 -2.86 -2.10
N PRO A 5 -22.44 -1.68 -1.90
CA PRO A 5 -22.03 -0.45 -2.58
C PRO A 5 -20.51 -0.31 -2.50
N ILE A 6 -19.88 0.01 -3.65
CA ILE A 6 -18.43 -0.04 -3.87
C ILE A 6 -17.69 0.51 -2.65
N ILE A 7 -17.13 -0.39 -1.82
CA ILE A 7 -16.41 0.00 -0.60
C ILE A 7 -15.22 0.84 -1.04
N LYS A 8 -15.24 2.13 -0.70
CA LYS A 8 -14.18 3.07 -1.08
C LYS A 8 -12.96 2.87 -0.20
N ASN A 9 -11.79 2.69 -0.80
CA ASN A 9 -10.54 2.65 -0.06
C ASN A 9 -10.27 4.00 0.60
N TYR A 10 -9.73 3.96 1.82
CA TYR A 10 -9.18 5.14 2.46
C TYR A 10 -7.87 5.51 1.76
N LYS A 11 -7.73 6.77 1.33
CA LYS A 11 -6.50 7.24 0.70
C LYS A 11 -5.48 7.57 1.77
N LYS A 12 -4.75 6.56 2.28
CA LYS A 12 -3.50 6.83 3.01
C LYS A 12 -2.55 7.54 2.05
N SER A 13 -1.75 8.50 2.53
CA SER A 13 -0.61 9.02 1.77
C SER A 13 0.34 7.84 1.52
N LEU A 14 0.18 7.17 0.38
CA LEU A 14 0.82 5.91 0.00
C LEU A 14 2.30 6.10 -0.38
N SER A 15 3.03 6.87 0.40
CA SER A 15 4.47 7.08 0.26
C SER A 15 5.28 6.14 1.16
N GLN A 16 4.72 4.99 1.54
CA GLN A 16 5.44 4.05 2.38
C GLN A 16 6.47 3.30 1.53
N SER A 17 7.73 3.37 1.96
CA SER A 17 8.83 2.65 1.31
C SER A 17 8.76 1.18 1.70
N PHE A 18 9.18 0.26 0.82
CA PHE A 18 9.33 -1.15 1.22
C PHE A 18 10.36 -1.33 2.33
N ASP A 19 11.34 -0.41 2.44
CA ASP A 19 12.32 -0.35 3.51
C ASP A 19 11.66 -0.35 4.91
N ASP A 20 10.56 0.39 5.06
CA ASP A 20 9.81 0.48 6.33
C ASP A 20 9.01 -0.80 6.64
N LEU A 21 8.90 -1.68 5.64
CA LEU A 21 8.16 -2.94 5.70
C LEU A 21 9.07 -4.16 5.77
N LEU A 22 10.40 -4.01 5.65
CA LEU A 22 11.32 -5.14 5.70
C LEU A 22 11.17 -5.95 6.99
N VAL A 23 11.08 -7.28 6.85
CA VAL A 23 11.10 -8.20 7.99
C VAL A 23 12.52 -8.30 8.56
N ASN A 24 13.50 -8.41 7.68
CA ASN A 24 14.92 -8.35 8.03
C ASN A 24 15.50 -7.04 7.49
N LYS A 25 16.04 -6.20 8.38
CA LYS A 25 16.67 -4.93 8.01
C LYS A 25 18.07 -5.09 7.42
N ASP A 26 18.70 -6.25 7.64
CA ASP A 26 20.01 -6.59 7.08
C ASP A 26 19.83 -7.17 5.67
N ILE A 27 19.45 -6.32 4.72
CA ILE A 27 19.43 -6.64 3.30
C ILE A 27 20.80 -6.36 2.67
N ASP A 28 21.12 -7.08 1.60
CA ASP A 28 22.36 -6.85 0.85
C ASP A 28 22.36 -5.45 0.21
N ASP A 29 23.44 -4.69 0.41
CA ASP A 29 23.62 -3.34 -0.13
C ASP A 29 23.54 -3.27 -1.66
N SER A 30 23.76 -4.39 -2.36
CA SER A 30 23.55 -4.49 -3.82
C SER A 30 22.10 -4.26 -4.24
N PHE A 31 21.14 -4.33 -3.31
CA PHE A 31 19.74 -3.98 -3.53
C PHE A 31 19.40 -2.53 -3.17
N THR A 32 20.36 -1.74 -2.70
CA THR A 32 20.16 -0.35 -2.27
C THR A 32 20.57 0.62 -3.38
N CYS A 33 19.71 1.62 -3.63
CA CYS A 33 20.04 2.68 -4.56
C CYS A 33 21.05 3.66 -3.94
N PRO A 34 22.20 3.94 -4.59
CA PRO A 34 23.20 4.85 -4.04
C PRO A 34 22.80 6.34 -4.07
N ILE A 35 21.66 6.69 -4.69
CA ILE A 35 21.15 8.07 -4.72
C ILE A 35 20.16 8.32 -3.59
N CYS A 36 19.12 7.48 -3.44
CA CYS A 36 18.10 7.68 -2.42
C CYS A 36 18.32 6.87 -1.14
N LEU A 37 19.34 5.99 -1.12
CA LEU A 37 19.69 5.12 0.02
C LEU A 37 18.53 4.25 0.50
N LYS A 38 17.69 3.83 -0.44
CA LYS A 38 16.54 2.94 -0.23
C LYS A 38 16.61 1.78 -1.20
N LEU A 39 15.82 0.74 -0.96
CA LEU A 39 15.68 -0.39 -1.85
C LEU A 39 15.42 0.05 -3.31
N LEU A 40 16.08 -0.61 -4.25
CA LEU A 40 15.98 -0.32 -5.68
C LEU A 40 14.55 -0.59 -6.19
N ILE A 41 13.90 0.47 -6.69
CA ILE A 41 12.59 0.41 -7.36
C ILE A 41 12.77 0.68 -8.85
N ASP A 42 12.22 -0.22 -9.67
CA ASP A 42 12.41 -0.21 -11.12
C ASP A 42 13.89 -0.08 -11.51
N ALA A 43 14.72 -0.99 -11.03
CA ALA A 43 16.18 -0.91 -11.15
C ALA A 43 16.64 -0.65 -12.61
N ARG A 44 17.51 0.35 -12.77
CA ARG A 44 18.12 0.73 -14.05
C ARG A 44 19.63 0.71 -13.98
N GLN A 45 20.23 0.21 -15.06
CA GLN A 45 21.67 0.18 -15.26
C GLN A 45 21.99 0.80 -16.63
N GLY A 46 23.02 1.64 -16.67
CA GLY A 46 23.57 2.19 -17.91
C GLY A 46 25.01 2.70 -17.76
N CYS A 47 25.59 2.56 -16.55
CA CYS A 47 27.01 2.79 -16.30
C CYS A 47 27.82 1.61 -16.82
N SER A 48 28.96 1.87 -17.47
CA SER A 48 29.87 0.81 -17.94
C SER A 48 30.40 -0.07 -16.81
N GLU A 49 30.66 0.51 -15.64
CA GLU A 49 31.04 -0.22 -14.41
C GLU A 49 29.87 -0.96 -13.73
N GLY A 50 28.68 -0.96 -14.35
CA GLY A 50 27.55 -1.73 -13.84
C GLY A 50 26.79 -1.13 -12.66
N HIS A 51 27.04 0.10 -12.23
CA HIS A 51 26.26 0.76 -11.17
C HIS A 51 24.76 0.83 -11.48
N VAL A 52 23.94 0.53 -10.47
CA VAL A 52 22.48 0.40 -10.59
C VAL A 52 21.77 1.42 -9.71
N PHE A 53 20.64 1.93 -10.19
CA PHE A 53 19.87 2.98 -9.52
C PHE A 53 18.36 2.75 -9.67
N CYS A 54 17.54 3.37 -8.82
CA CYS A 54 16.11 3.49 -9.08
C CYS A 54 15.88 4.29 -10.37
N ASN A 55 14.91 3.89 -11.19
CA ASN A 55 14.59 4.59 -12.45
C ASN A 55 14.39 6.10 -12.24
N ASN A 56 13.61 6.48 -11.24
CA ASN A 56 13.32 7.89 -10.94
C ASN A 56 14.55 8.65 -10.46
N CYS A 57 15.44 8.00 -9.70
CA CYS A 57 16.64 8.62 -9.18
C CYS A 57 17.64 8.92 -10.30
N ILE A 58 17.99 7.92 -11.12
CA ILE A 58 18.95 8.14 -12.21
C ILE A 58 18.38 9.05 -13.29
N THR A 59 17.10 8.95 -13.63
CA THR A 59 16.48 9.85 -14.61
C THR A 59 16.48 11.30 -14.11
N SER A 60 16.20 11.53 -12.82
CA SER A 60 16.24 12.88 -12.25
C SER A 60 17.67 13.43 -12.20
N TRP A 61 18.65 12.59 -11.85
CA TRP A 61 20.06 12.96 -11.90
C TRP A 61 20.50 13.34 -13.32
N LEU A 62 20.10 12.55 -14.31
CA LEU A 62 20.52 12.75 -15.70
C LEU A 62 19.89 13.96 -16.39
N LYS A 63 18.90 14.63 -15.77
CA LYS A 63 18.36 15.90 -16.28
C LYS A 63 19.39 17.02 -16.27
N ASN A 64 20.29 17.02 -15.28
CA ASN A 64 21.25 18.11 -15.05
C ASN A 64 22.71 17.69 -15.31
N LYS A 65 22.96 16.38 -15.45
CA LYS A 65 24.29 15.78 -15.59
C LYS A 65 24.19 14.61 -16.55
N ASN A 66 25.28 14.21 -17.18
CA ASN A 66 25.31 13.06 -18.11
C ASN A 66 26.27 11.97 -17.63
N ASN A 67 26.44 11.82 -16.31
CA ASN A 67 27.41 10.90 -15.73
C ASN A 67 26.87 10.11 -14.55
N CYS A 68 27.52 9.01 -14.23
CA CYS A 68 27.21 8.13 -13.11
C CYS A 68 27.35 8.87 -11.78
N ALA A 69 26.33 8.80 -10.93
CA ALA A 69 26.36 9.41 -9.60
C ALA A 69 27.42 8.79 -8.67
N VAL A 70 27.92 7.58 -8.99
CA VAL A 70 28.94 6.88 -8.20
C VAL A 70 30.35 7.13 -8.76
N CYS A 71 30.63 6.70 -10.00
CA CYS A 71 31.99 6.74 -10.57
C CYS A 71 32.24 7.89 -11.56
N ARG A 72 31.24 8.74 -11.82
CA ARG A 72 31.34 9.91 -12.73
C ARG A 72 31.64 9.60 -14.21
N LEU A 73 31.66 8.34 -14.61
CA LEU A 73 31.72 7.97 -16.04
C LEU A 73 30.45 8.40 -16.77
N HIS A 74 30.57 8.73 -18.05
CA HIS A 74 29.45 9.16 -18.87
C HIS A 74 28.35 8.10 -18.95
N ILE A 75 27.10 8.51 -18.76
CA ILE A 75 25.90 7.69 -18.95
C ILE A 75 25.03 8.39 -19.98
N SER A 76 24.79 7.71 -21.11
CA SER A 76 23.75 8.13 -22.05
C SER A 76 22.39 7.73 -21.51
N GLN A 77 21.45 8.68 -21.42
CA GLN A 77 20.10 8.43 -20.93
C GLN A 77 19.35 7.37 -21.76
N ASN A 78 19.63 7.30 -23.06
CA ASN A 78 19.06 6.30 -23.97
C ASN A 78 19.61 4.89 -23.76
N CYS A 79 20.71 4.75 -23.01
CA CYS A 79 21.34 3.46 -22.71
C CYS A 79 20.92 2.88 -21.35
N LEU A 80 20.01 3.54 -20.62
CA LEU A 80 19.44 2.99 -19.40
C LEU A 80 18.57 1.77 -19.73
N SER A 81 18.93 0.63 -19.16
CA SER A 81 18.26 -0.65 -19.33
C SER A 81 17.75 -1.19 -18.00
N LYS A 82 16.72 -2.04 -18.04
CA LYS A 82 16.20 -2.70 -16.83
C LYS A 82 17.13 -3.82 -16.39
N ASN A 83 17.44 -3.92 -15.11
CA ASN A 83 18.12 -5.09 -14.57
C ASN A 83 17.10 -6.12 -14.07
N ARG A 84 16.62 -7.00 -14.97
CA ARG A 84 15.57 -7.99 -14.67
C ARG A 84 15.98 -9.01 -13.60
N PHE A 85 17.25 -9.35 -13.55
CA PHE A 85 17.79 -10.26 -12.53
C PHE A 85 17.68 -9.62 -11.14
N LEU A 86 18.15 -8.39 -10.98
CA LEU A 86 18.01 -7.65 -9.71
C LEU A 86 16.53 -7.40 -9.36
N GLU A 87 15.71 -6.92 -10.31
CA GLU A 87 14.26 -6.74 -10.08
C GLU A 87 13.60 -8.03 -9.58
N SER A 88 13.99 -9.19 -10.13
CA SER A 88 13.42 -10.49 -9.74
C SER A 88 13.88 -10.96 -8.35
N ASN A 89 15.12 -10.65 -7.96
CA ASN A 89 15.63 -10.98 -6.61
C ASN A 89 15.03 -10.05 -5.56
N ILE A 90 14.92 -8.75 -5.85
CA ILE A 90 14.27 -7.77 -4.97
C ILE A 90 12.82 -8.17 -4.69
N LYS A 91 12.09 -8.65 -5.71
CA LYS A 91 10.71 -9.11 -5.55
C LYS A 91 10.53 -10.26 -4.56
N LYS A 92 11.57 -11.05 -4.27
CA LYS A 92 11.54 -12.18 -3.33
C LYS A 92 11.88 -11.77 -1.89
N ILE A 93 12.27 -10.53 -1.65
CA ILE A 93 12.55 -10.02 -0.31
C ILE A 93 11.27 -10.05 0.52
N LYS A 94 11.38 -10.51 1.77
CA LYS A 94 10.25 -10.60 2.69
C LYS A 94 9.97 -9.27 3.38
N VAL A 95 8.71 -8.85 3.30
CA VAL A 95 8.17 -7.64 3.92
C VAL A 95 6.89 -7.96 4.68
N PHE A 96 6.60 -7.18 5.70
CA PHE A 96 5.28 -7.16 6.32
C PHE A 96 4.25 -6.50 5.40
N CYS A 97 2.99 -6.90 5.52
CA CYS A 97 1.88 -6.22 4.86
C CYS A 97 1.89 -4.69 5.15
N PRO A 98 1.60 -3.82 4.16
CA PRO A 98 1.45 -2.38 4.40
C PRO A 98 0.35 -2.02 5.42
N ASN A 99 -0.62 -2.91 5.65
CA ASN A 99 -1.66 -2.78 6.65
C ASN A 99 -1.32 -3.50 7.97
N LYS A 100 -0.04 -3.83 8.21
CA LYS A 100 0.46 -4.41 9.47
C LYS A 100 0.06 -3.57 10.68
N ASN A 101 0.13 -4.19 11.84
CA ASN A 101 0.06 -3.50 13.12
C ASN A 101 1.24 -2.53 13.14
N ASP A 102 0.99 -1.24 13.35
CA ASP A 102 2.10 -0.34 13.61
C ASP A 102 2.56 -0.57 15.05
N LEU A 103 3.62 -1.35 15.23
CA LEU A 103 4.19 -1.61 16.55
C LEU A 103 4.73 -0.32 17.21
N ASN A 104 4.91 0.76 16.44
CA ASN A 104 5.27 2.07 16.97
C ASN A 104 4.06 2.95 17.26
N ASP A 105 2.85 2.57 16.85
CA ASP A 105 1.65 3.30 17.25
C ASP A 105 1.42 3.06 18.75
N LEU A 106 1.42 4.17 19.50
CA LEU A 106 1.15 4.18 20.94
C LEU A 106 -0.24 3.63 21.28
N ASN A 107 -1.13 3.62 20.29
CA ASN A 107 -2.43 2.98 20.37
C ASN A 107 -2.25 1.56 19.84
N ASP A 108 -2.51 0.56 20.67
CA ASP A 108 -2.47 -0.85 20.27
C ASP A 108 -3.28 -1.06 18.98
N ASP A 109 -2.59 -1.15 17.86
CA ASP A 109 -3.15 -1.50 16.55
C ASP A 109 -3.04 -3.01 16.35
N SER A 110 -3.44 -3.78 17.37
CA SER A 110 -3.53 -5.24 17.34
C SER A 110 -4.39 -5.77 16.19
N ASP A 111 -5.21 -4.89 15.60
CA ASP A 111 -6.08 -5.16 14.47
C ASP A 111 -5.40 -5.06 13.08
N GLY A 112 -4.09 -4.85 12.98
CA GLY A 112 -3.40 -4.90 11.70
C GLY A 112 -3.19 -6.30 11.13
N CYS A 113 -2.65 -6.35 9.92
CA CYS A 113 -2.42 -7.59 9.18
C CYS A 113 -1.11 -8.26 9.62
N PRO A 114 -1.13 -9.51 10.15
CA PRO A 114 0.09 -10.18 10.59
C PRO A 114 0.91 -10.79 9.43
N GLU A 115 0.43 -10.68 8.19
CA GLU A 115 0.99 -11.44 7.06
C GLU A 115 2.37 -10.91 6.64
N ILE A 116 3.28 -11.86 6.43
CA ILE A 116 4.60 -11.65 5.82
C ILE A 116 4.52 -12.13 4.37
N LEU A 117 4.96 -11.27 3.45
CA LEU A 117 4.82 -11.44 2.02
C LEU A 117 6.17 -11.28 1.34
N GLU A 118 6.29 -11.77 0.12
CA GLU A 118 7.33 -11.29 -0.80
C GLU A 118 6.90 -9.95 -1.40
N ILE A 119 7.85 -9.03 -1.64
CA ILE A 119 7.58 -7.72 -2.27
C ILE A 119 6.74 -7.85 -3.54
N GLY A 120 7.02 -8.86 -4.37
CA GLY A 120 6.30 -9.13 -5.62
C GLY A 120 4.80 -9.41 -5.44
N ASN A 121 4.36 -9.76 -4.21
CA ASN A 121 2.98 -10.10 -3.89
C ASN A 121 2.27 -9.01 -3.08
N VAL A 122 2.93 -7.90 -2.74
CA VAL A 122 2.35 -6.85 -1.88
C VAL A 122 1.13 -6.20 -2.52
N GLU A 123 1.17 -5.90 -3.82
CA GLU A 123 0.06 -5.26 -4.52
C GLU A 123 -1.19 -6.15 -4.55
N SER A 124 -1.01 -7.41 -4.95
CA SER A 124 -2.11 -8.38 -5.05
C SER A 124 -2.72 -8.72 -3.68
N HIS A 125 -1.89 -8.82 -2.65
CA HIS A 125 -2.35 -8.96 -1.26
C HIS A 125 -3.11 -7.70 -0.81
N SER A 126 -2.54 -6.50 -0.98
CA SER A 126 -3.08 -5.25 -0.41
C SER A 126 -4.50 -4.93 -0.90
N LEU A 127 -4.84 -5.29 -2.14
CA LEU A 127 -6.18 -5.13 -2.70
C LEU A 127 -7.24 -6.01 -2.01
N LYS A 128 -6.83 -7.18 -1.49
CA LYS A 128 -7.72 -8.18 -0.88
C LYS A 128 -7.60 -8.23 0.65
N CYS A 129 -6.60 -7.58 1.21
CA CYS A 129 -6.33 -7.55 2.64
C CYS A 129 -7.56 -7.07 3.42
N ILE A 130 -8.08 -7.91 4.32
CA ILE A 130 -9.25 -7.57 5.15
C ILE A 130 -8.92 -6.52 6.22
N HIS A 131 -7.63 -6.28 6.48
CA HIS A 131 -7.18 -5.25 7.41
C HIS A 131 -6.96 -3.91 6.71
N ARG A 132 -7.13 -3.82 5.38
CA ARG A 132 -7.01 -2.55 4.65
C ARG A 132 -8.00 -1.52 5.16
N PHE A 133 -7.59 -0.26 5.12
CA PHE A 133 -8.45 0.85 5.52
C PHE A 133 -9.43 1.24 4.41
N VAL A 134 -10.67 1.44 4.81
CA VAL A 134 -11.78 1.86 3.95
C VAL A 134 -12.51 3.04 4.57
N LEU A 135 -13.25 3.75 3.72
CA LEU A 135 -14.15 4.80 4.15
C LEU A 135 -15.47 4.21 4.61
N CYS A 136 -15.99 4.72 5.72
CA CYS A 136 -17.36 4.45 6.13
C CYS A 136 -18.33 4.97 5.06
N GLN A 137 -19.31 4.16 4.66
CA GLN A 137 -20.31 4.56 3.68
C GLN A 137 -21.25 5.68 4.17
N TYR A 138 -21.39 5.82 5.49
CA TYR A 138 -22.27 6.81 6.13
C TYR A 138 -21.57 8.15 6.37
N GLY A 139 -20.45 8.11 7.10
CA GLY A 139 -19.71 9.31 7.51
C GLY A 139 -18.57 9.71 6.56
N GLY A 140 -18.15 8.83 5.66
CA GLY A 140 -16.97 9.05 4.81
C GLY A 140 -15.75 9.35 5.68
N ASP A 141 -15.05 10.45 5.36
CA ASP A 141 -13.87 10.90 6.12
C ASP A 141 -14.19 11.31 7.57
N LYS A 142 -15.46 11.62 7.90
CA LYS A 142 -15.85 12.02 9.26
C LYS A 142 -15.74 10.90 10.28
N CYS A 143 -15.73 9.64 9.84
CA CYS A 143 -15.51 8.48 10.71
C CYS A 143 -14.03 8.14 10.88
N GLY A 144 -13.13 8.78 10.13
CA GLY A 144 -11.75 8.34 9.99
C GLY A 144 -11.61 7.01 9.22
N PRO A 145 -10.38 6.48 9.13
CA PRO A 145 -10.10 5.22 8.46
C PRO A 145 -10.62 4.04 9.29
N VAL A 146 -11.39 3.15 8.66
CA VAL A 146 -11.92 1.94 9.32
C VAL A 146 -11.32 0.72 8.65
N ARG A 147 -10.81 -0.25 9.41
CA ARG A 147 -10.35 -1.52 8.83
C ARG A 147 -11.53 -2.31 8.29
N LEU A 148 -11.39 -2.90 7.10
CA LEU A 148 -12.50 -3.57 6.43
C LEU A 148 -13.13 -4.71 7.27
N ASN A 149 -12.32 -5.48 8.00
CA ASN A 149 -12.78 -6.53 8.93
C ASN A 149 -13.57 -5.99 10.14
N LYS A 150 -13.48 -4.69 10.44
CA LYS A 150 -14.23 -4.00 11.50
C LYS A 150 -15.34 -3.10 10.96
N LEU A 151 -15.54 -3.08 9.64
CA LEU A 151 -16.52 -2.18 9.02
C LEU A 151 -17.94 -2.45 9.53
N LEU A 152 -18.33 -3.72 9.68
CA LEU A 152 -19.68 -4.05 10.18
C LEU A 152 -19.91 -3.60 11.63
N SER A 153 -18.95 -3.85 12.53
CA SER A 153 -19.05 -3.39 13.92
C SER A 153 -19.06 -1.86 13.99
N HIS A 154 -18.22 -1.21 13.19
CA HIS A 154 -18.23 0.24 13.06
C HIS A 154 -19.59 0.77 12.60
N GLU A 155 -20.20 0.17 11.56
CA GLU A 155 -21.47 0.62 11.00
C GLU A 155 -22.66 0.46 11.96
N ILE A 156 -22.62 -0.50 12.89
CA ILE A 156 -23.66 -0.64 13.92
C ILE A 156 -23.63 0.55 14.89
N GLU A 157 -22.44 1.07 15.18
CA GLU A 157 -22.20 2.13 16.15
C GLU A 157 -21.98 3.51 15.50
N CYS A 158 -21.98 3.57 14.17
CA CYS A 158 -21.64 4.78 13.42
C CYS A 158 -22.71 5.86 13.62
N PRO A 159 -22.36 7.05 14.16
CA PRO A 159 -23.33 8.13 14.39
C PRO A 159 -23.99 8.65 13.11
N PHE A 160 -23.37 8.43 11.94
CA PHE A 160 -23.86 8.91 10.65
C PHE A 160 -24.90 7.99 9.98
N VAL A 161 -25.14 6.80 10.53
CA VAL A 161 -26.11 5.84 9.97
C VAL A 161 -27.51 6.45 9.96
N GLU A 162 -27.93 7.04 11.08
CA GLU A 162 -29.27 7.64 11.20
C GLU A 162 -29.47 8.83 10.25
N ILE A 163 -28.41 9.60 10.00
CA ILE A 163 -28.42 10.79 9.13
C ILE A 163 -28.72 10.41 7.66
N GLN A 164 -28.18 9.28 7.16
CA GLN A 164 -28.51 8.84 5.80
C GLN A 164 -29.95 8.36 5.66
N PHE A 165 -30.50 7.70 6.68
CA PHE A 165 -31.90 7.27 6.66
C PHE A 165 -32.88 8.45 6.71
N GLU A 166 -32.58 9.52 7.43
CA GLU A 166 -33.42 10.73 7.44
C GLU A 166 -33.40 11.47 6.10
N ASN A 167 -32.22 11.60 5.48
CA ASN A 167 -32.10 12.19 4.15
C ASN A 167 -32.84 11.35 3.09
N SER A 168 -32.81 10.03 3.21
CA SER A 168 -33.53 9.13 2.29
C SER A 168 -35.05 9.19 2.46
N LYS A 169 -35.56 9.42 3.69
CA LYS A 169 -36.99 9.58 3.94
C LYS A 169 -37.58 10.87 3.33
N LYS A 170 -36.77 11.91 3.14
CA LYS A 170 -37.20 13.08 2.35
C LYS A 170 -37.37 12.76 0.87
N THR A 171 -36.77 11.68 0.36
CA THR A 171 -36.88 11.31 -1.05
C THR A 171 -37.73 10.08 -1.33
N ASN A 172 -38.02 9.20 -0.35
CA ASN A 172 -39.03 8.16 -0.55
C ASN A 172 -39.58 7.62 0.77
N SER A 173 -40.90 7.73 0.89
CA SER A 173 -41.72 7.10 1.92
C SER A 173 -41.55 5.58 1.87
N LEU A 174 -40.84 4.98 2.83
CA LEU A 174 -41.21 3.66 3.37
C LEU A 174 -40.39 3.38 4.64
N LYS A 175 -41.06 3.48 5.80
CA LYS A 175 -40.61 2.96 7.08
C LYS A 175 -40.45 1.44 6.97
N LYS A 176 -39.28 0.87 7.28
CA LYS A 176 -39.18 -0.49 7.86
C LYS A 176 -37.77 -0.84 8.37
N LYS A 177 -37.70 -0.87 9.70
CA LYS A 177 -37.07 -1.88 10.58
C LYS A 177 -35.68 -2.43 10.21
N LYS A 178 -34.72 -2.03 11.04
CA LYS A 178 -33.60 -2.80 11.61
C LYS A 178 -33.69 -4.31 11.32
N ASN A 179 -32.87 -4.80 10.40
CA ASN A 179 -32.29 -6.15 10.32
C ASN A 179 -31.79 -6.41 8.88
N PHE A 180 -30.64 -5.85 8.51
CA PHE A 180 -29.91 -6.35 7.33
C PHE A 180 -28.58 -6.94 7.83
N ARG A 181 -28.61 -8.25 8.00
CA ARG A 181 -27.51 -9.07 8.51
C ARG A 181 -26.63 -9.43 7.31
N PHE A 182 -25.56 -8.67 7.08
CA PHE A 182 -24.59 -8.98 6.01
C PHE A 182 -23.56 -10.00 6.52
N GLN A 183 -23.52 -11.17 5.89
CA GLN A 183 -22.54 -12.21 6.18
C GLN A 183 -21.21 -11.89 5.48
N ILE A 184 -20.11 -11.97 6.23
CA ILE A 184 -18.74 -11.90 5.70
C ILE A 184 -18.41 -13.26 5.06
N PRO A 185 -17.81 -13.31 3.85
CA PRO A 185 -17.27 -14.57 3.33
C PRO A 185 -16.12 -15.05 4.23
N ASN A 186 -16.21 -16.31 4.65
CA ASN A 186 -15.17 -16.99 5.43
C ASN A 186 -13.79 -16.78 4.79
N SER A 187 -12.81 -16.50 5.64
CA SER A 187 -11.39 -16.53 5.31
C SER A 187 -11.02 -17.83 4.60
N PRO A 188 -10.22 -17.80 3.53
CA PRO A 188 -9.57 -19.01 3.02
C PRO A 188 -8.71 -19.58 4.13
N GLN A 189 -8.92 -20.86 4.45
CA GLN A 189 -7.99 -21.68 5.23
C GLN A 189 -6.73 -21.94 4.42
#